data_AF-A0A9P6S1Y8-F1
#
_entry.id   AF-A0A9P6S1Y8-F1
#
_cell.length_a   1.000
_cell.length_b   1.000
_cell.length_c   1.000
_cell.angle_alpha   90.00
_cell.angle_beta   90.00
_cell.angle_gamma   90.00
#
_symmetry.space_group_name_H-M   'P 1'
#
loop_
_entity.id
_entity.type
_entity.pdbx_description
1 polymer ?
#
loop_
_entity_poly.entity_id
_entity_poly.type
_entity_poly.pdbx_seq_one_letter_code
_entity_poly.pdbx_strand_id
1 'polypeptide(L)'
;MDTHLFPDSLTLRRITNRHTKESLIDRAIHWITIHAITRVQEDADDSEDYHDEFIMELDERPSNLRTMSLSSYKKHVVKRYELMRTSRSANRKKVVDRMLTVDWRTGLNSRQVAELDLAYYSQHPNLKTWKALKLDYGDSFGIDTLQLDSPTIEKVLSHHLNPYFKNHIQTLQEGQMIWIRISIHDGLAPNVLPASPSVVYLIWFTNSEYLLTVHIKKEWVDFIMEAVMRLFRAEEVEEWPLTGNSPKSLSELLLQKDSQGAQSIYRLNQLDNNPLSSSTKKRKLADPRENYTQGMEDIQSEDMNKIARRGLRVVKDFGPNAQPSLSRVDVHLKLPYTAEAKDFALGRLNRQPFPIKVVFEGSNVIEGVKNLIPLGVATEAMPKFLTDLHSMATNKLTVDLDEENGNTQRITKG
;
A
#
# COMPACT_ATOMS: atom_id res chain seq x y z
N MET A 1 18.87 7.15 -18.36
CA MET A 1 18.61 8.24 -17.40
C MET A 1 19.47 8.13 -16.14
N ASP A 2 20.08 6.98 -15.87
CA ASP A 2 20.86 6.71 -14.65
C ASP A 2 22.15 7.52 -14.51
N THR A 3 22.61 8.14 -15.61
CA THR A 3 23.76 9.05 -15.65
C THR A 3 23.41 10.49 -15.32
N HIS A 4 22.12 10.85 -15.26
CA HIS A 4 21.69 12.20 -14.86
C HIS A 4 21.79 12.35 -13.35
N LEU A 5 22.45 13.43 -12.93
CA LEU A 5 22.63 13.78 -11.53
C LEU A 5 21.71 14.94 -11.15
N PHE A 6 20.98 14.77 -10.05
CA PHE A 6 20.14 15.79 -9.45
C PHE A 6 20.92 16.49 -8.34
N PRO A 7 21.32 17.76 -8.52
CA PRO A 7 22.10 18.48 -7.53
C PRO A 7 21.31 18.69 -6.23
N ASP A 8 22.03 19.08 -5.19
CA ASP A 8 21.43 19.44 -3.92
C ASP A 8 20.37 20.54 -4.12
N SER A 9 19.12 20.19 -3.83
CA SER A 9 17.95 21.05 -4.01
C SER A 9 16.99 20.84 -2.85
N LEU A 10 16.14 21.83 -2.58
CA LEU A 10 15.11 21.74 -1.54
C LEU A 10 14.20 20.52 -1.73
N THR A 11 13.90 20.13 -2.97
CA THR A 11 13.09 18.96 -3.29
C THR A 11 13.83 17.67 -2.93
N LEU A 12 15.11 17.55 -3.30
CA LEU A 12 15.93 16.38 -2.96
C LEU A 12 16.08 16.24 -1.45
N ARG A 13 16.36 17.34 -0.75
CA ARG A 13 16.42 17.39 0.72
C ARG A 13 15.10 17.00 1.38
N ARG A 14 13.96 17.37 0.79
CA ARG A 14 12.64 16.95 1.31
C ARG A 14 12.43 15.44 1.16
N ILE A 15 12.90 14.83 0.09
CA ILE A 15 12.81 13.37 -0.11
C ILE A 15 13.70 12.65 0.89
N THR A 16 14.98 13.06 1.01
CA THR A 16 15.93 12.42 1.93
C THR A 16 15.53 12.57 3.40
N ASN A 17 15.05 13.74 3.82
CA ASN A 17 14.65 13.99 5.21
C ASN A 17 13.43 13.19 5.69
N ARG A 18 12.68 12.54 4.80
CA ARG A 18 11.53 11.69 5.18
C ARG A 18 11.96 10.38 5.84
N HIS A 19 13.19 9.94 5.62
CA HIS A 19 13.70 8.68 6.13
C HIS A 19 14.23 8.79 7.56
N THR A 20 14.32 7.66 8.25
CA THR A 20 14.97 7.56 9.56
C THR A 20 16.49 7.64 9.41
N LYS A 21 17.19 7.96 10.51
CA LYS A 21 18.66 7.98 10.54
C LYS A 21 19.24 6.63 10.08
N GLU A 22 18.70 5.54 10.60
CA GLU A 22 19.16 4.17 10.32
C GLU A 22 18.95 3.82 8.84
N SER A 23 17.75 4.08 8.30
CA SER A 23 17.45 3.81 6.89
C SER A 23 18.37 4.58 5.93
N LEU A 24 18.70 5.84 6.25
CA LEU A 24 19.64 6.63 5.45
C LEU A 24 21.07 6.09 5.50
N ILE A 25 21.52 5.65 6.68
CA ILE A 25 22.85 5.03 6.86
C ILE A 25 22.94 3.73 6.07
N ASP A 26 21.94 2.86 6.17
CA ASP A 26 21.88 1.60 5.42
C ASP A 26 21.95 1.85 3.91
N ARG A 27 21.18 2.84 3.44
CA ARG A 27 21.17 3.26 2.04
C ARG A 27 22.52 3.81 1.60
N ALA A 28 23.15 4.66 2.41
CA ALA A 28 24.45 5.24 2.10
C ALA A 28 25.53 4.15 1.98
N ILE A 29 25.57 3.20 2.93
CA ILE A 29 26.49 2.06 2.89
C ILE A 29 26.27 1.22 1.62
N HIS A 30 25.01 0.94 1.28
CA HIS A 30 24.66 0.23 0.05
C HIS A 30 25.07 1.00 -1.22
N TRP A 31 24.87 2.32 -1.25
CA TRP A 31 25.26 3.13 -2.40
C TRP A 31 26.77 3.25 -2.57
N ILE A 32 27.54 3.23 -1.50
CA ILE A 32 29.00 3.25 -1.59
C ILE A 32 29.52 2.01 -2.33
N THR A 33 28.85 0.86 -2.22
CA THR A 33 29.28 -0.35 -2.93
C THR A 33 28.91 -0.31 -4.41
N ILE A 34 27.75 0.23 -4.76
CA ILE A 34 27.18 0.15 -6.12
C ILE A 34 27.44 1.41 -6.96
N HIS A 35 27.39 2.60 -6.37
CA HIS A 35 27.47 3.88 -7.09
C HIS A 35 28.84 4.54 -6.97
N ALA A 36 29.07 5.51 -7.87
CA ALA A 36 30.20 6.41 -7.77
C ALA A 36 30.02 7.34 -6.56
N ILE A 37 31.12 7.62 -5.87
CA ILE A 37 31.20 8.57 -4.76
C ILE A 37 32.07 9.75 -5.20
N THR A 38 31.67 10.97 -4.84
CA THR A 38 32.48 12.15 -5.11
C THR A 38 33.74 12.07 -4.24
N ARG A 39 34.92 12.15 -4.86
CA ARG A 39 36.18 12.33 -4.14
C ARG A 39 36.39 13.81 -3.84
N VAL A 40 37.03 14.09 -2.71
CA VAL A 40 37.55 15.42 -2.42
C VAL A 40 38.64 15.74 -3.48
N GLN A 41 38.42 16.77 -4.31
CA GLN A 41 39.38 17.22 -5.34
C GLN A 41 40.44 18.15 -4.74
N GLU A 42 41.57 18.33 -5.45
CA GLU A 42 42.73 19.13 -5.02
C GLU A 42 42.48 20.64 -4.95
N ASP A 43 41.51 21.17 -5.71
CA ASP A 43 41.27 22.62 -5.86
C ASP A 43 40.12 23.18 -4.99
N ALA A 44 39.57 22.38 -4.07
CA ALA A 44 38.58 22.89 -3.12
C ALA A 44 39.29 23.73 -2.05
N ASP A 45 39.13 25.04 -2.12
CA ASP A 45 39.62 25.99 -1.13
C ASP A 45 39.23 25.50 0.28
N ASP A 46 40.22 25.22 1.14
CA ASP A 46 40.04 24.59 2.46
C ASP A 46 39.16 25.45 3.42
N SER A 47 38.78 26.67 3.00
CA SER A 47 37.94 27.61 3.73
C SER A 47 36.43 27.45 3.52
N GLU A 48 35.98 26.76 2.46
CA GLU A 48 34.54 26.52 2.21
C GLU A 48 34.06 25.12 2.63
N ASP A 49 35.00 24.21 2.93
CA ASP A 49 34.72 22.82 3.24
C ASP A 49 34.48 22.64 4.77
N TYR A 50 33.26 22.94 5.21
CA TYR A 50 32.67 22.51 6.49
C TYR A 50 33.24 23.10 7.80
N HIS A 51 32.67 24.23 8.24
CA HIS A 51 32.61 24.61 9.66
C HIS A 51 31.63 23.73 10.45
N ASP A 52 31.90 22.42 10.56
CA ASP A 52 31.25 21.59 11.60
C ASP A 52 32.36 21.07 12.52
N GLU A 53 32.66 21.83 13.58
CA GLU A 53 33.65 21.47 14.63
C GLU A 53 33.44 20.03 15.14
N PHE A 54 32.22 19.51 15.08
CA PHE A 54 31.88 18.16 15.52
C PHE A 54 32.31 17.06 14.52
N ILE A 55 32.52 17.39 13.24
CA ILE A 55 33.09 16.48 12.24
C ILE A 55 34.59 16.27 12.49
N MET A 56 35.28 17.26 13.06
CA MET A 56 36.69 17.15 13.47
C MET A 56 36.85 16.40 14.79
N GLU A 57 35.88 16.51 15.70
CA GLU A 57 35.96 15.91 17.04
C GLU A 57 35.83 14.37 17.06
N LEU A 58 35.32 13.77 15.97
CA LEU A 58 35.10 12.33 15.83
C LEU A 58 36.10 11.61 14.91
N ASP A 59 37.09 12.30 14.31
CA ASP A 59 38.01 11.68 13.35
C ASP A 59 39.38 12.37 13.28
N GLU A 60 40.45 11.59 13.51
CA GLU A 60 41.79 11.86 12.96
C GLU A 60 41.69 11.69 11.44
N ARG A 61 41.35 12.77 10.70
CA ARG A 61 41.28 12.72 9.23
C ARG A 61 42.61 12.16 8.70
N PRO A 62 42.63 10.98 8.04
CA PRO A 62 43.87 10.43 7.52
C PRO A 62 44.52 11.44 6.58
N SER A 63 45.78 11.81 6.82
CA SER A 63 46.51 12.80 6.02
C SER A 63 46.60 12.40 4.53
N ASN A 64 46.37 11.12 4.23
CA ASN A 64 46.36 10.53 2.89
C ASN A 64 44.95 10.37 2.28
N LEU A 65 43.90 11.04 2.79
CA LEU A 65 42.54 10.95 2.23
C LEU A 65 42.47 11.24 0.73
N ARG A 66 43.36 12.11 0.25
CA ARG A 66 43.44 12.54 -1.15
C ARG A 66 44.20 11.54 -2.04
N THR A 67 45.15 10.79 -1.47
CA THR A 67 46.05 9.86 -2.19
C THR A 67 45.69 8.38 -2.00
N MET A 68 44.73 8.06 -1.12
CA MET A 68 44.32 6.68 -0.87
C MET A 68 43.57 6.05 -2.08
N SER A 69 43.70 4.72 -2.19
CA SER A 69 42.99 3.95 -3.21
C SER A 69 41.46 4.05 -3.04
N LEU A 70 40.69 3.85 -4.12
CA LEU A 70 39.22 3.93 -4.08
C LEU A 70 38.64 2.98 -3.03
N SER A 71 39.18 1.77 -2.94
CA SER A 71 38.74 0.75 -1.99
C SER A 71 38.97 1.17 -0.54
N SER A 72 40.12 1.79 -0.24
CA SER A 72 40.41 2.32 1.09
C SER A 72 39.52 3.51 1.44
N TYR A 73 39.26 4.40 0.46
CA TYR A 73 38.33 5.53 0.64
C TYR A 73 36.90 5.05 0.93
N LYS A 74 36.37 4.10 0.14
CA LYS A 74 35.05 3.52 0.39
C LYS A 74 34.95 2.89 1.78
N LYS A 75 35.96 2.14 2.21
CA LYS A 75 36.00 1.56 3.58
C LYS A 75 35.99 2.64 4.66
N HIS A 76 36.73 3.72 4.46
CA HIS A 76 36.75 4.85 5.39
C HIS A 76 35.36 5.50 5.51
N VAL A 77 34.70 5.78 4.39
CA VAL A 77 33.36 6.36 4.37
C VAL A 77 32.34 5.41 5.04
N VAL A 78 32.40 4.10 4.78
CA VAL A 78 31.55 3.10 5.46
C VAL A 78 31.77 3.13 6.98
N LYS A 79 33.04 3.10 7.44
CA LYS A 79 33.36 3.19 8.88
C LYS A 79 32.76 4.46 9.51
N ARG A 80 32.78 5.57 8.78
CA ARG A 80 32.20 6.83 9.24
C ARG A 80 30.68 6.80 9.38
N TYR A 81 29.97 6.20 8.41
CA TYR A 81 28.53 6.00 8.54
C TYR A 81 28.18 5.07 9.71
N GLU A 82 28.99 4.04 9.98
CA GLU A 82 28.84 3.19 11.15
C GLU A 82 29.07 3.95 12.48
N LEU A 83 30.06 4.85 12.53
CA LEU A 83 30.25 5.74 13.68
C LEU A 83 29.07 6.71 13.87
N MET A 84 28.48 7.23 12.80
CA MET A 84 27.27 8.06 12.87
C MET A 84 26.03 7.27 13.33
N ARG A 85 26.01 5.95 13.10
CA ARG A 85 24.94 5.07 13.59
C ARG A 85 24.93 5.04 15.12
N THR A 86 26.10 4.79 15.73
CA THR A 86 26.27 4.64 17.18
C THR A 86 26.36 5.98 17.94
N SER A 87 26.82 7.04 17.27
CA SER A 87 26.94 8.36 17.89
C SER A 87 25.57 8.97 18.20
N ARG A 88 25.40 9.40 19.47
CA ARG A 88 24.20 10.12 19.94
C ARG A 88 24.08 11.55 19.40
N SER A 89 25.21 12.17 19.02
CA SER A 89 25.24 13.55 18.49
C SER A 89 24.99 13.62 16.97
N ALA A 90 25.09 12.49 16.27
CA ALA A 90 24.73 12.38 14.87
C ALA A 90 23.19 12.31 14.73
N ASN A 91 22.58 13.44 14.40
CA ASN A 91 21.16 13.52 14.08
C ASN A 91 20.91 13.25 12.58
N ARG A 92 19.65 13.00 12.20
CA ARG A 92 19.26 12.76 10.80
C ARG A 92 19.76 13.86 9.85
N LYS A 93 19.69 15.13 10.27
CA LYS A 93 20.08 16.28 9.45
C LYS A 93 21.56 16.21 9.09
N LYS A 94 22.44 15.91 10.05
CA LYS A 94 23.88 15.72 9.83
C LYS A 94 24.18 14.61 8.84
N VAL A 95 23.43 13.50 8.90
CA VAL A 95 23.57 12.40 7.92
C VAL A 95 23.19 12.87 6.52
N VAL A 96 22.04 13.56 6.38
CA VAL A 96 21.60 14.11 5.09
C VAL A 96 22.59 15.13 4.54
N ASP A 97 23.08 16.03 5.39
CA ASP A 97 24.08 17.03 5.00
C ASP A 97 25.32 16.31 4.48
N ARG A 98 25.92 15.40 5.26
CA ARG A 98 27.09 14.60 4.84
C ARG A 98 26.88 13.89 3.50
N MET A 99 25.73 13.24 3.31
CA MET A 99 25.40 12.55 2.07
C MET A 99 25.40 13.51 0.87
N LEU A 100 24.64 14.60 0.94
CA LEU A 100 24.40 15.47 -0.22
C LEU A 100 25.54 16.44 -0.51
N THR A 101 26.35 16.79 0.48
CA THR A 101 27.33 17.86 0.33
C THR A 101 28.77 17.37 0.26
N VAL A 102 29.04 16.17 0.81
CA VAL A 102 30.39 15.61 0.80
C VAL A 102 30.46 14.37 -0.08
N ASP A 103 29.70 13.33 0.24
CA ASP A 103 29.84 12.03 -0.44
C ASP A 103 29.21 12.05 -1.86
N TRP A 104 28.15 12.83 -2.07
CA TRP A 104 27.50 13.02 -3.37
C TRP A 104 27.30 14.50 -3.70
N ARG A 105 28.35 15.32 -3.59
CA ARG A 105 28.33 16.78 -3.83
C ARG A 105 27.80 17.16 -5.23
N THR A 106 28.05 16.32 -6.22
CA THR A 106 27.56 16.51 -7.61
C THR A 106 26.06 16.21 -7.78
N GLY A 107 25.41 15.68 -6.74
CA GLY A 107 24.01 15.26 -6.78
C GLY A 107 23.82 13.75 -6.75
N LEU A 108 22.57 13.34 -6.53
CA LEU A 108 22.14 11.95 -6.56
C LEU A 108 21.62 11.57 -7.94
N ASN A 109 21.87 10.34 -8.38
CA ASN A 109 21.36 9.85 -9.66
C ASN A 109 19.86 9.48 -9.59
N SER A 110 19.22 9.32 -10.75
CA SER A 110 17.79 8.94 -10.85
C SER A 110 17.44 7.67 -10.07
N ARG A 111 18.34 6.69 -10.07
CA ARG A 111 18.16 5.43 -9.37
C ARG A 111 18.16 5.62 -7.86
N GLN A 112 19.14 6.33 -7.30
CA GLN A 112 19.23 6.68 -5.87
C GLN A 112 17.98 7.42 -5.39
N VAL A 113 17.45 8.35 -6.20
CA VAL A 113 16.22 9.07 -5.85
C VAL A 113 15.01 8.14 -5.88
N ALA A 114 14.88 7.31 -6.91
CA ALA A 114 13.79 6.34 -7.02
C ALA A 114 13.82 5.30 -5.89
N GLU A 115 15.02 4.90 -5.50
CA GLU A 115 15.31 3.99 -4.40
C GLU A 115 14.89 4.56 -3.02
N LEU A 116 15.14 5.85 -2.77
CA LEU A 116 14.62 6.54 -1.58
C LEU A 116 13.08 6.62 -1.61
N ASP A 117 12.51 7.09 -2.72
CA ASP A 117 11.06 7.21 -2.87
C ASP A 117 10.35 5.86 -2.63
N LEU A 118 10.82 4.78 -3.26
CA LEU A 118 10.23 3.45 -3.11
C LEU A 118 10.32 2.94 -1.68
N ALA A 119 11.48 3.10 -1.02
CA ALA A 119 11.64 2.69 0.37
C ALA A 119 10.73 3.47 1.33
N TYR A 120 10.45 4.74 1.03
CA TYR A 120 9.52 5.54 1.84
C TYR A 120 8.08 5.05 1.68
N TYR A 121 7.63 4.84 0.43
CA TYR A 121 6.24 4.44 0.17
C TYR A 121 5.96 2.97 0.50
N SER A 122 6.95 2.09 0.47
CA SER A 122 6.77 0.70 0.92
C SER A 122 6.52 0.64 2.44
N GLN A 123 7.18 1.50 3.22
CA GLN A 123 6.99 1.62 4.67
C GLN A 123 5.75 2.43 5.06
N HIS A 124 5.33 3.37 4.22
CA HIS A 124 4.16 4.22 4.43
C HIS A 124 3.13 4.06 3.29
N PRO A 125 2.61 2.85 3.08
CA PRO A 125 1.77 2.56 1.92
C PRO A 125 0.41 3.25 2.00
N ASN A 126 -0.03 3.62 3.21
CA ASN A 126 -1.31 4.27 3.51
C ASN A 126 -1.39 5.75 3.11
N LEU A 127 -0.28 6.35 2.66
CA LEU A 127 -0.24 7.77 2.24
C LEU A 127 -0.87 8.02 0.87
N LYS A 128 -1.12 6.96 0.10
CA LYS A 128 -1.72 7.04 -1.24
C LYS A 128 -3.05 6.30 -1.25
N THR A 129 -3.95 6.79 -2.09
CA THR A 129 -5.16 6.06 -2.44
C THR A 129 -4.86 5.21 -3.66
N TRP A 130 -4.99 3.91 -3.48
CA TRP A 130 -4.76 2.87 -4.47
C TRP A 130 -6.08 2.51 -5.14
N LYS A 131 -6.02 2.24 -6.44
CA LYS A 131 -7.10 1.69 -7.25
C LYS A 131 -6.67 0.33 -7.76
N ALA A 132 -7.58 -0.64 -7.74
CA ALA A 132 -7.34 -1.96 -8.28
C ALA A 132 -7.54 -1.96 -9.81
N LEU A 133 -6.68 -2.70 -10.49
CA LEU A 133 -6.78 -3.05 -11.90
C LEU A 133 -6.81 -4.58 -11.99
N LYS A 134 -7.56 -5.11 -12.95
CA LYS A 134 -7.61 -6.53 -13.26
C LYS A 134 -7.06 -6.75 -14.66
N LEU A 135 -6.13 -7.68 -14.78
CA LEU A 135 -5.60 -8.18 -16.04
C LEU A 135 -6.54 -9.24 -16.58
N ASP A 136 -7.00 -9.09 -17.81
CA ASP A 136 -7.69 -10.14 -18.54
C ASP A 136 -6.72 -10.81 -19.52
N TYR A 137 -6.66 -12.14 -19.44
CA TYR A 137 -5.81 -12.98 -20.28
C TYR A 137 -6.62 -13.70 -21.37
N GLY A 138 -7.95 -13.50 -21.42
CA GLY A 138 -8.84 -14.16 -22.36
C GLY A 138 -8.82 -15.69 -22.23
N ASP A 139 -9.01 -16.38 -23.35
CA ASP A 139 -8.94 -17.86 -23.43
C ASP A 139 -7.51 -18.41 -23.33
N SER A 140 -6.51 -17.54 -23.32
CA SER A 140 -5.10 -17.91 -23.21
C SER A 140 -4.78 -18.22 -21.75
N PHE A 141 -4.78 -19.51 -21.40
CA PHE A 141 -4.41 -19.98 -20.07
C PHE A 141 -3.05 -19.41 -19.59
N GLY A 142 -3.11 -18.61 -18.52
CA GLY A 142 -2.28 -18.83 -17.34
C GLY A 142 -1.20 -17.80 -17.03
N ILE A 143 -1.45 -17.02 -15.97
CA ILE A 143 -0.45 -16.39 -15.10
C ILE A 143 0.66 -17.36 -14.65
N ASP A 144 0.39 -18.66 -14.71
CA ASP A 144 1.21 -19.79 -14.23
C ASP A 144 2.67 -19.84 -14.74
N THR A 145 3.09 -18.94 -15.63
CA THR A 145 4.47 -18.89 -16.16
C THR A 145 5.16 -17.52 -16.11
N LEU A 146 4.50 -16.46 -15.63
CA LEU A 146 5.13 -15.13 -15.58
C LEU A 146 5.98 -14.95 -14.31
N GLN A 147 7.13 -15.64 -14.28
CA GLN A 147 8.23 -15.24 -13.40
C GLN A 147 8.85 -13.95 -13.94
N LEU A 148 8.23 -12.82 -13.57
CA LEU A 148 8.71 -11.50 -13.90
C LEU A 148 9.74 -11.06 -12.86
N ASP A 149 11.00 -11.13 -13.24
CA ASP A 149 12.09 -10.57 -12.45
C ASP A 149 12.07 -9.03 -12.48
N SER A 150 12.45 -8.41 -11.38
CA SER A 150 12.64 -6.95 -11.22
C SER A 150 13.35 -6.29 -12.43
N PRO A 151 14.53 -6.74 -12.90
CA PRO A 151 15.20 -6.13 -14.05
C PRO A 151 14.45 -6.33 -15.38
N THR A 152 13.71 -7.43 -15.54
CA THR A 152 12.93 -7.70 -16.75
C THR A 152 11.77 -6.71 -16.85
N ILE A 153 11.10 -6.43 -15.73
CA ILE A 153 10.04 -5.41 -15.64
C ILE A 153 10.58 -4.04 -16.05
N GLU A 154 11.71 -3.62 -15.49
CA GLU A 154 12.35 -2.33 -15.81
C GLU A 154 12.68 -2.22 -17.30
N LYS A 155 13.27 -3.27 -17.88
CA LYS A 155 13.68 -3.27 -19.29
C LYS A 155 12.48 -3.23 -20.24
N VAL A 156 11.45 -4.03 -20.00
CA VAL A 156 10.27 -4.12 -20.87
C VAL A 156 9.47 -2.82 -20.80
N LEU A 157 9.16 -2.32 -19.60
CA LEU A 157 8.42 -1.07 -19.46
C LEU A 157 9.21 0.12 -20.03
N SER A 158 10.53 0.17 -19.81
CA SER A 158 11.35 1.25 -20.37
C SER A 158 11.35 1.17 -21.91
N HIS A 159 11.50 -0.02 -22.49
CA HIS A 159 11.45 -0.20 -23.94
C HIS A 159 10.14 0.32 -24.56
N HIS A 160 8.99 0.07 -23.93
CA HIS A 160 7.69 0.52 -24.42
C HIS A 160 7.41 2.01 -24.18
N LEU A 161 7.91 2.59 -23.08
CA LEU A 161 7.64 4.00 -22.74
C LEU A 161 8.67 4.98 -23.33
N ASN A 162 9.89 4.54 -23.64
CA ASN A 162 10.96 5.38 -24.20
C ASN A 162 10.61 6.11 -25.51
N PRO A 163 9.81 5.54 -26.44
CA PRO A 163 9.40 6.24 -27.65
C PRO A 163 8.56 7.50 -27.39
N TYR A 164 7.81 7.51 -26.28
CA TYR A 164 6.85 8.57 -25.95
C TYR A 164 7.42 9.55 -24.93
N PHE A 165 8.11 9.05 -23.90
CA PHE A 165 8.54 9.86 -22.77
C PHE A 165 9.97 9.54 -22.35
N LYS A 166 10.69 10.57 -21.91
CA LYS A 166 11.89 10.39 -21.09
C LYS A 166 11.46 9.86 -19.73
N ASN A 167 11.65 8.57 -19.48
CA ASN A 167 11.21 7.91 -18.27
C ASN A 167 12.38 7.29 -17.50
N HIS A 168 12.16 7.06 -16.21
CA HIS A 168 13.01 6.25 -15.36
C HIS A 168 12.14 5.31 -14.54
N ILE A 169 12.47 4.03 -14.56
CA ILE A 169 11.66 2.97 -13.95
C ILE A 169 12.53 2.25 -12.93
N GLN A 170 11.99 2.07 -11.73
CA GLN A 170 12.65 1.34 -10.67
C GLN A 170 11.66 0.38 -10.03
N THR A 171 12.15 -0.80 -9.68
CA THR A 171 11.37 -1.82 -8.98
C THR A 171 11.92 -2.09 -7.58
N LEU A 172 11.04 -2.51 -6.68
CA LEU A 172 11.36 -2.98 -5.33
C LEU A 172 10.46 -4.18 -5.00
N GLN A 173 11.05 -5.33 -4.73
CA GLN A 173 10.34 -6.54 -4.34
C GLN A 173 10.29 -6.66 -2.80
N GLU A 174 9.08 -6.79 -2.25
CA GLU A 174 8.83 -6.99 -0.83
C GLU A 174 7.86 -8.17 -0.65
N GLY A 175 8.40 -9.36 -0.39
CA GLY A 175 7.61 -10.59 -0.28
C GLY A 175 6.91 -10.92 -1.61
N GLN A 176 5.57 -10.93 -1.59
CA GLN A 176 4.71 -11.20 -2.76
C GLN A 176 4.29 -9.92 -3.50
N MET A 177 4.76 -8.74 -3.06
CA MET A 177 4.43 -7.45 -3.66
C MET A 177 5.64 -6.91 -4.41
N ILE A 178 5.46 -6.56 -5.68
CA ILE A 178 6.48 -5.86 -6.48
C ILE A 178 6.00 -4.45 -6.70
N TRP A 179 6.72 -3.50 -6.11
CA TRP A 179 6.51 -2.08 -6.28
C TRP A 179 7.24 -1.60 -7.52
N ILE A 180 6.55 -0.89 -8.38
CA ILE A 180 7.08 -0.32 -9.63
C ILE A 180 6.86 1.18 -9.58
N ARG A 181 7.95 1.94 -9.68
CA ARG A 181 7.91 3.41 -9.77
C ARG A 181 8.27 3.83 -11.18
N ILE A 182 7.38 4.57 -11.83
CA ILE A 182 7.59 5.14 -13.16
C ILE A 182 7.64 6.65 -13.00
N SER A 183 8.79 7.27 -13.23
CA SER A 183 8.91 8.74 -13.27
C SER A 183 9.07 9.25 -14.69
N ILE A 184 8.23 10.21 -15.05
CA ILE A 184 8.22 10.87 -16.35
C ILE A 184 8.91 12.23 -16.23
N HIS A 185 9.92 12.46 -17.07
CA HIS A 185 10.75 13.66 -17.10
C HIS A 185 10.54 14.50 -18.37
N ASP A 186 9.43 14.28 -19.06
CA ASP A 186 9.14 15.00 -20.29
C ASP A 186 8.88 16.50 -20.01
N GLY A 187 9.43 17.37 -20.86
CA GLY A 187 9.39 18.83 -20.70
C GLY A 187 10.19 19.42 -19.52
N LEU A 188 10.96 18.61 -18.78
CA LEU A 188 11.79 19.08 -17.66
C LEU A 188 13.26 19.30 -18.04
N ALA A 189 13.89 20.27 -17.38
CA ALA A 189 15.33 20.46 -17.47
C ALA A 189 16.09 19.23 -16.92
N PRO A 190 17.26 18.88 -17.48
CA PRO A 190 17.94 17.60 -17.23
C PRO A 190 18.35 17.35 -15.77
N ASN A 191 18.42 18.40 -14.94
CA ASN A 191 18.87 18.33 -13.55
C ASN A 191 17.73 18.65 -12.55
N VAL A 192 16.47 18.67 -13.01
CA VAL A 192 15.31 18.98 -12.18
C VAL A 192 14.52 17.71 -11.90
N LEU A 193 14.19 17.49 -10.63
CA LEU A 193 13.39 16.36 -10.21
C LEU A 193 11.94 16.49 -10.69
N PRO A 194 11.30 15.38 -11.11
CA PRO A 194 9.91 15.39 -11.51
C PRO A 194 9.02 15.74 -10.32
N ALA A 195 7.99 16.54 -10.57
CA ALA A 195 6.99 16.83 -9.56
C ALA A 195 6.24 15.56 -9.15
N SER A 196 5.62 15.54 -7.95
CA SER A 196 4.87 14.38 -7.47
C SER A 196 3.81 13.82 -8.44
N PRO A 197 3.05 14.60 -9.24
CA PRO A 197 2.09 14.03 -10.18
C PRO A 197 2.75 13.43 -11.42
N SER A 198 4.05 13.65 -11.61
CA SER A 198 4.86 13.06 -12.69
C SER A 198 5.45 11.70 -12.35
N VAL A 199 5.13 11.18 -11.16
CA VAL A 199 5.58 9.87 -10.68
C VAL A 199 4.36 8.99 -10.44
N VAL A 200 4.33 7.87 -11.15
CA VAL A 200 3.29 6.84 -11.04
C VAL A 200 3.84 5.66 -10.25
N TYR A 201 3.00 5.09 -9.39
CA TYR A 201 3.32 3.89 -8.62
C TYR A 201 2.34 2.78 -8.98
N LEU A 202 2.88 1.60 -9.26
CA LEU A 202 2.13 0.37 -9.44
C LEU A 202 2.60 -0.64 -8.38
N ILE A 203 1.69 -1.49 -7.92
CA ILE A 203 2.01 -2.66 -7.10
C ILE A 203 1.43 -3.87 -7.81
N TRP A 204 2.29 -4.82 -8.16
CA TRP A 204 1.86 -6.10 -8.68
C TRP A 204 1.94 -7.16 -7.58
N PHE A 205 0.91 -7.98 -7.42
CA PHE A 205 0.97 -9.16 -6.57
C PHE A 205 1.42 -10.36 -7.40
N THR A 206 2.54 -10.95 -7.00
CA THR A 206 3.14 -12.09 -7.71
C THR A 206 2.12 -13.21 -7.89
N ASN A 207 2.06 -13.77 -9.11
CA ASN A 207 1.13 -14.84 -9.49
C ASN A 207 -0.36 -14.44 -9.36
N SER A 208 -0.69 -13.17 -9.56
CA SER A 208 -2.08 -12.73 -9.60
C SER A 208 -2.40 -11.91 -10.85
N GLU A 209 -3.69 -11.86 -11.18
CA GLU A 209 -4.28 -11.00 -12.21
C GLU A 209 -4.48 -9.55 -11.74
N TYR A 210 -4.19 -9.23 -10.48
CA TYR A 210 -4.52 -7.94 -9.91
C TYR A 210 -3.27 -7.05 -9.78
N LEU A 211 -3.45 -5.78 -10.13
CA LEU A 211 -2.51 -4.71 -9.82
C LEU A 211 -3.18 -3.63 -9.00
N LEU A 212 -2.38 -2.89 -8.24
CA LEU A 212 -2.79 -1.62 -7.67
C LEU A 212 -2.06 -0.49 -8.40
N THR A 213 -2.77 0.59 -8.65
CA THR A 213 -2.24 1.82 -9.22
C THR A 213 -2.66 3.03 -8.40
N VAL A 214 -1.84 4.07 -8.42
CA VAL A 214 -2.21 5.40 -7.95
C VAL A 214 -2.89 6.17 -9.09
N HIS A 215 -3.47 7.33 -8.82
CA HIS A 215 -3.99 8.20 -9.87
C HIS A 215 -2.91 8.53 -10.93
N ILE A 216 -3.18 8.16 -12.17
CA ILE A 216 -2.37 8.47 -13.35
C ILE A 216 -3.00 9.66 -14.08
N LYS A 217 -2.18 10.61 -14.55
CA LYS A 217 -2.66 11.72 -15.38
C LYS A 217 -3.25 11.19 -16.68
N LYS A 218 -4.40 11.74 -17.10
CA LYS A 218 -5.11 11.33 -18.32
C LYS A 218 -4.23 11.25 -19.57
N GLU A 219 -3.26 12.16 -19.69
CA GLU A 219 -2.30 12.20 -20.81
C GLU A 219 -1.42 10.94 -20.92
N TRP A 220 -1.21 10.22 -19.83
CA TRP A 220 -0.29 9.09 -19.77
C TRP A 220 -0.97 7.75 -19.52
N VAL A 221 -2.28 7.75 -19.24
CA VAL A 221 -3.03 6.53 -18.90
C VAL A 221 -2.89 5.52 -20.03
N ASP A 222 -3.22 5.91 -21.26
CA ASP A 222 -3.25 4.97 -22.39
C ASP A 222 -1.87 4.35 -22.66
N PHE A 223 -0.80 5.15 -22.65
CA PHE A 223 0.57 4.67 -22.86
C PHE A 223 1.05 3.75 -21.74
N ILE A 224 0.72 4.07 -20.48
CA ILE A 224 1.12 3.24 -19.33
C ILE A 224 0.31 1.94 -19.33
N MET A 225 -0.99 1.99 -19.60
CA MET A 225 -1.82 0.78 -19.68
C MET A 225 -1.40 -0.11 -20.83
N GLU A 226 -1.04 0.44 -22.00
CA GLU A 226 -0.47 -0.35 -23.10
C GLU A 226 0.85 -1.01 -22.71
N ALA A 227 1.77 -0.28 -22.06
CA ALA A 227 3.02 -0.85 -21.58
C ALA A 227 2.79 -1.97 -20.54
N VAL A 228 1.79 -1.82 -19.67
CA VAL A 228 1.38 -2.83 -18.68
C VAL A 228 0.79 -4.06 -19.39
N MET A 229 -0.09 -3.89 -20.37
CA MET A 229 -0.63 -5.00 -21.19
C MET A 229 0.50 -5.80 -21.84
N ARG A 230 1.48 -5.12 -22.44
CA ARG A 230 2.64 -5.78 -23.07
C ARG A 230 3.55 -6.47 -22.05
N LEU A 231 3.74 -5.87 -20.88
CA LEU A 231 4.54 -6.46 -19.80
C LEU A 231 3.94 -7.78 -19.31
N PHE A 232 2.64 -7.81 -19.05
CA PHE A 232 1.94 -8.98 -18.51
C PHE A 232 1.41 -9.91 -19.59
N ARG A 233 1.52 -9.56 -20.88
CA ARG A 233 0.90 -10.29 -21.99
C ARG A 233 -0.62 -10.46 -21.79
N ALA A 234 -1.25 -9.47 -21.18
CA ALA A 234 -2.69 -9.41 -21.01
C ALA A 234 -3.34 -8.90 -22.30
N GLU A 235 -4.55 -9.37 -22.59
CA GLU A 235 -5.36 -8.90 -23.71
C GLU A 235 -6.01 -7.55 -23.37
N GLU A 236 -6.51 -7.42 -22.14
CA GLU A 236 -7.16 -6.22 -21.64
C GLU A 236 -6.76 -5.92 -20.19
N VAL A 237 -6.81 -4.63 -19.81
CA VAL A 237 -6.65 -4.17 -18.43
C VAL A 237 -7.93 -3.44 -18.04
N GLU A 238 -8.71 -4.04 -17.14
CA GLU A 238 -9.97 -3.48 -16.65
C GLU A 238 -9.74 -2.71 -15.34
N GLU A 239 -10.37 -1.54 -15.19
CA GLU A 239 -10.43 -0.86 -13.90
C GLU A 239 -11.38 -1.61 -12.96
N TRP A 240 -10.83 -2.18 -11.88
CA TRP A 240 -11.65 -2.88 -10.90
C TRP A 240 -12.23 -1.87 -9.89
N PRO A 241 -13.52 -1.96 -9.51
CA PRO A 241 -14.20 -0.98 -8.65
C PRO A 241 -13.84 -1.13 -7.16
N LEU A 242 -12.54 -1.27 -6.87
CA LEU A 242 -11.96 -1.31 -5.54
C LEU A 242 -10.86 -0.24 -5.40
N THR A 243 -10.97 0.52 -4.34
CA THR A 243 -10.13 1.64 -3.96
C THR A 243 -9.95 1.65 -2.46
N GLY A 244 -8.77 2.03 -2.01
CA GLY A 244 -8.46 2.07 -0.59
C GLY A 244 -7.06 2.60 -0.32
N ASN A 245 -6.76 2.84 0.94
CA ASN A 245 -5.46 3.41 1.33
C ASN A 245 -4.43 2.32 1.65
N SER A 246 -4.85 1.14 2.09
CA SER A 246 -3.95 0.05 2.51
C SER A 246 -3.79 -1.02 1.42
N PRO A 247 -2.62 -1.10 0.73
CA PRO A 247 -2.33 -2.16 -0.24
C PRO A 247 -2.47 -3.55 0.34
N LYS A 248 -2.07 -3.75 1.60
CA LYS A 248 -2.19 -5.05 2.27
C LYS A 248 -3.65 -5.46 2.41
N SER A 249 -4.51 -4.56 2.88
CA SER A 249 -5.93 -4.88 3.03
C SER A 249 -6.63 -5.04 1.68
N LEU A 250 -6.22 -4.27 0.67
CA LEU A 250 -6.70 -4.46 -0.71
C LEU A 250 -6.26 -5.81 -1.28
N SER A 251 -5.03 -6.25 -1.03
CA SER A 251 -4.53 -7.56 -1.44
C SER A 251 -5.32 -8.69 -0.79
N GLU A 252 -5.68 -8.53 0.49
CA GLU A 252 -6.50 -9.49 1.22
C GLU A 252 -7.93 -9.54 0.65
N LEU A 253 -8.51 -8.40 0.27
CA LEU A 253 -9.84 -8.34 -0.35
C LEU A 253 -9.85 -8.98 -1.76
N LEU A 254 -8.82 -8.71 -2.57
CA LEU A 254 -8.75 -9.20 -3.95
C LEU A 254 -8.37 -10.68 -4.03
N LEU A 255 -7.30 -11.09 -3.34
CA LEU A 255 -6.71 -12.43 -3.49
C LEU A 255 -7.39 -13.49 -2.65
N GLN A 256 -8.06 -13.11 -1.56
CA GLN A 256 -8.58 -14.07 -0.57
C GLN A 256 -10.10 -14.00 -0.43
N LYS A 257 -10.80 -13.50 -1.46
CA LYS A 257 -12.25 -13.26 -1.48
C LYS A 257 -13.08 -14.44 -0.93
N ASP A 258 -12.70 -15.67 -1.28
CA ASP A 258 -13.41 -16.90 -0.94
C ASP A 258 -13.01 -17.47 0.43
N SER A 259 -12.14 -16.77 1.16
CA SER A 259 -11.64 -17.20 2.47
C SER A 259 -11.61 -16.07 3.48
N GLN A 260 -12.40 -15.02 3.25
CA GLN A 260 -12.62 -13.93 4.19
C GLN A 260 -13.79 -14.24 5.14
N GLY A 261 -14.01 -13.36 6.11
CA GLY A 261 -15.14 -13.48 7.04
C GLY A 261 -15.06 -14.71 7.92
N ALA A 262 -16.16 -15.45 8.00
CA ALA A 262 -16.25 -16.71 8.77
C ALA A 262 -15.25 -17.77 8.31
N GLN A 263 -14.92 -17.78 7.01
CA GLN A 263 -13.99 -18.74 6.41
C GLN A 263 -12.52 -18.39 6.65
N SER A 264 -12.23 -17.22 7.21
CA SER A 264 -10.85 -16.81 7.57
C SER A 264 -10.16 -17.78 8.53
N ILE A 265 -10.92 -18.56 9.30
CA ILE A 265 -10.39 -19.60 10.19
C ILE A 265 -9.62 -20.69 9.43
N TYR A 266 -10.06 -21.02 8.21
CA TYR A 266 -9.42 -22.03 7.38
C TYR A 266 -8.12 -21.49 6.78
N ARG A 267 -8.15 -20.29 6.21
CA ARG A 267 -6.97 -19.62 5.65
C ARG A 267 -5.85 -19.46 6.68
N LEU A 268 -6.21 -19.15 7.91
CA LEU A 268 -5.25 -18.92 9.00
C LEU A 268 -4.91 -20.20 9.78
N ASN A 269 -5.33 -21.38 9.29
CA ASN A 269 -5.10 -22.68 9.91
C ASN A 269 -5.45 -22.71 11.41
N GLN A 270 -6.62 -22.15 11.75
CA GLN A 270 -7.08 -22.00 13.14
C GLN A 270 -8.01 -23.13 13.59
N LEU A 271 -8.54 -23.91 12.65
CA LEU A 271 -9.45 -25.02 12.94
C LEU A 271 -8.68 -26.27 13.36
N ASP A 272 -7.71 -26.66 12.54
CA ASP A 272 -6.97 -27.91 12.70
C ASP A 272 -5.62 -27.65 13.35
N ASN A 273 -5.39 -28.32 14.48
CA ASN A 273 -4.05 -28.37 15.05
C ASN A 273 -3.26 -29.47 14.34
N ASN A 274 -1.96 -29.26 14.18
CA ASN A 274 -1.08 -30.30 13.68
C ASN A 274 -1.27 -31.57 14.55
N PRO A 275 -1.59 -32.74 13.95
CA PRO A 275 -1.84 -33.97 14.70
C PRO A 275 -0.65 -34.43 15.55
N LEU A 276 0.56 -33.93 15.28
CA LEU A 276 1.78 -34.20 16.05
C LEU A 276 2.07 -33.16 17.14
N SER A 277 1.25 -32.11 17.27
CA SER A 277 1.44 -31.09 18.31
C SER A 277 0.86 -31.57 19.64
N SER A 278 1.70 -31.63 20.68
CA SER A 278 1.28 -32.08 22.03
C SER A 278 0.43 -31.04 22.79
N SER A 279 0.25 -29.84 22.23
CA SER A 279 -0.39 -28.72 22.90
C SER A 279 -1.71 -28.39 22.24
N THR A 280 -2.82 -28.83 22.85
CA THR A 280 -4.16 -28.34 22.54
C THR A 280 -4.34 -26.94 23.14
N LYS A 281 -3.70 -25.93 22.54
CA LYS A 281 -4.00 -24.53 22.86
C LYS A 281 -5.38 -24.20 22.28
N LYS A 282 -6.45 -24.50 23.03
CA LYS A 282 -7.77 -23.93 22.75
C LYS A 282 -7.64 -22.42 22.87
N ARG A 283 -7.85 -21.69 21.77
CA ARG A 283 -7.94 -20.22 21.82
C ARG A 283 -9.04 -19.87 22.82
N LYS A 284 -8.70 -19.04 23.82
CA LYS A 284 -9.71 -18.35 24.62
C LYS A 284 -10.41 -17.37 23.68
N LEU A 285 -11.68 -17.63 23.38
CA LEU A 285 -12.53 -16.65 22.73
C LEU A 285 -12.62 -15.44 23.67
N ALA A 286 -12.43 -14.22 23.16
CA ALA A 286 -12.57 -13.01 23.96
C ALA A 286 -13.96 -13.00 24.63
N ASP A 287 -14.02 -12.60 25.90
CA ASP A 287 -15.28 -12.58 26.64
C ASP A 287 -16.21 -11.54 25.98
N PRO A 288 -17.40 -11.92 25.48
CA PRO A 288 -18.34 -10.99 24.87
C PRO A 288 -18.69 -9.78 25.76
N ARG A 289 -18.48 -9.88 27.08
CA ARG A 289 -18.70 -8.80 28.06
C ARG A 289 -17.80 -7.59 27.87
N GLU A 290 -16.56 -7.77 27.43
CA GLU A 290 -15.58 -6.68 27.29
C GLU A 290 -16.07 -5.56 26.35
N ASN A 291 -16.88 -5.92 25.35
CA ASN A 291 -17.45 -4.98 24.39
C ASN A 291 -18.52 -4.05 24.99
N TYR A 292 -19.13 -4.43 26.13
CA TYR A 292 -20.23 -3.69 26.76
C TYR A 292 -19.79 -2.96 28.02
N THR A 293 -18.84 -3.53 28.75
CA THR A 293 -18.41 -2.97 30.04
C THR A 293 -17.37 -1.87 29.89
N GLN A 294 -16.67 -1.76 28.74
CA GLN A 294 -15.56 -0.81 28.54
C GLN A 294 -14.53 -0.80 29.71
N GLY A 295 -14.37 -1.94 30.40
CA GLY A 295 -13.50 -2.05 31.57
C GLY A 295 -14.14 -1.68 32.92
N MET A 296 -15.43 -1.37 32.98
CA MET A 296 -16.19 -1.20 34.24
C MET A 296 -16.72 -2.56 34.72
N GLU A 297 -16.04 -3.14 35.72
CA GLU A 297 -16.35 -4.47 36.26
C GLU A 297 -17.72 -4.55 36.98
N ASP A 298 -18.26 -3.42 37.41
CA ASP A 298 -19.49 -3.34 38.22
C ASP A 298 -20.80 -3.34 37.39
N ILE A 299 -20.71 -3.23 36.06
CA ILE A 299 -21.89 -3.17 35.18
C ILE A 299 -22.31 -4.59 34.78
N GLN A 300 -23.41 -5.09 35.35
CA GLN A 300 -24.05 -6.33 34.92
C GLN A 300 -25.07 -6.05 33.81
N SER A 301 -24.91 -6.69 32.65
CA SER A 301 -25.92 -6.59 31.59
C SER A 301 -27.18 -7.37 31.93
N GLU A 302 -28.33 -6.75 31.70
CA GLU A 302 -29.66 -7.30 32.00
C GLU A 302 -30.00 -8.57 31.19
N ASP A 303 -29.49 -8.70 29.96
CA ASP A 303 -29.90 -9.76 29.03
C ASP A 303 -28.71 -10.50 28.40
N MET A 304 -28.01 -11.28 29.23
CA MET A 304 -26.81 -12.05 28.87
C MET A 304 -27.01 -13.00 27.67
N ASN A 305 -28.22 -13.55 27.53
CA ASN A 305 -28.54 -14.48 26.44
C ASN A 305 -28.56 -13.76 25.09
N LYS A 306 -29.09 -12.53 25.02
CA LYS A 306 -29.07 -11.73 23.79
C LYS A 306 -27.66 -11.31 23.41
N ILE A 307 -26.84 -10.94 24.39
CA ILE A 307 -25.44 -10.59 24.17
C ILE A 307 -24.64 -11.77 23.60
N ALA A 308 -24.82 -12.96 24.18
CA ALA A 308 -24.17 -14.17 23.68
C ALA A 308 -24.64 -14.52 22.26
N ARG A 309 -25.94 -14.40 21.96
CA ARG A 309 -26.49 -14.62 20.61
C ARG A 309 -25.92 -13.65 19.58
N ARG A 310 -25.82 -12.36 19.91
CA ARG A 310 -25.18 -11.34 19.08
C ARG A 310 -23.72 -11.69 18.78
N GLY A 311 -22.95 -12.06 19.80
CA GLY A 311 -21.56 -12.47 19.64
C GLY A 311 -21.40 -13.70 18.74
N LEU A 312 -22.22 -14.73 18.93
CA LEU A 312 -22.22 -15.92 18.07
C LEU A 312 -22.57 -15.57 16.61
N ARG A 313 -23.50 -14.64 16.41
CA ARG A 313 -23.89 -14.21 15.07
C ARG A 313 -22.79 -13.43 14.36
N VAL A 314 -22.10 -12.54 15.07
CA VAL A 314 -20.93 -11.82 14.55
C VAL A 314 -19.86 -12.80 14.09
N VAL A 315 -19.53 -13.81 14.92
CA VAL A 315 -18.54 -14.83 14.56
C VAL A 315 -19.01 -15.67 13.37
N LYS A 316 -20.32 -15.96 13.29
CA LYS A 316 -20.88 -16.71 12.16
C LYS A 316 -20.82 -15.94 10.84
N ASP A 317 -21.08 -14.64 10.86
CA ASP A 317 -21.23 -13.84 9.64
C ASP A 317 -19.90 -13.18 9.22
N PHE A 318 -19.13 -12.63 10.17
CA PHE A 318 -17.85 -11.94 9.91
C PHE A 318 -16.62 -12.75 10.33
N GLY A 319 -16.78 -13.84 11.07
CA GLY A 319 -15.65 -14.60 11.59
C GLY A 319 -14.98 -13.97 12.83
N PRO A 320 -14.07 -14.72 13.47
CA PRO A 320 -13.42 -14.28 14.70
C PRO A 320 -12.24 -13.33 14.47
N ASN A 321 -11.76 -13.20 13.23
CA ASN A 321 -10.57 -12.42 12.91
C ASN A 321 -10.90 -10.96 12.56
N ALA A 322 -9.88 -10.11 12.61
CA ALA A 322 -9.98 -8.72 12.17
C ALA A 322 -10.25 -8.66 10.66
N GLN A 323 -11.13 -7.75 10.24
CA GLN A 323 -11.50 -7.59 8.84
C GLN A 323 -10.54 -6.66 8.08
N PRO A 324 -10.30 -6.90 6.78
CA PRO A 324 -9.48 -6.00 5.97
C PRO A 324 -10.06 -4.58 5.95
N SER A 325 -9.20 -3.56 5.93
CA SER A 325 -9.65 -2.18 5.97
C SER A 325 -10.20 -1.71 4.63
N LEU A 326 -11.43 -1.20 4.65
CA LEU A 326 -12.04 -0.48 3.54
C LEU A 326 -12.55 0.87 4.06
N SER A 327 -12.08 1.97 3.48
CA SER A 327 -12.35 3.32 4.02
C SER A 327 -13.71 3.88 3.61
N ARG A 328 -14.25 3.45 2.47
CA ARG A 328 -15.49 3.96 1.91
C ARG A 328 -16.27 2.89 1.15
N VAL A 329 -17.58 2.84 1.35
CA VAL A 329 -18.50 1.96 0.62
C VAL A 329 -19.76 2.74 0.24
N ASP A 330 -20.07 2.77 -1.05
CA ASP A 330 -21.26 3.39 -1.62
C ASP A 330 -22.28 2.30 -2.00
N VAL A 331 -23.39 2.23 -1.27
CA VAL A 331 -24.50 1.30 -1.53
C VAL A 331 -25.66 2.04 -2.17
N HIS A 332 -26.03 1.66 -3.38
CA HIS A 332 -27.19 2.17 -4.11
C HIS A 332 -28.30 1.13 -4.04
N LEU A 333 -29.36 1.43 -3.30
CA LEU A 333 -30.54 0.58 -3.16
C LEU A 333 -31.59 1.07 -4.15
N LYS A 334 -32.00 0.26 -5.13
CA LYS A 334 -33.17 0.55 -5.98
C LYS A 334 -34.29 -0.42 -5.66
N LEU A 335 -34.72 -0.39 -4.41
CA LEU A 335 -35.79 -1.24 -3.91
C LEU A 335 -37.13 -0.48 -4.06
N PRO A 336 -38.22 -1.14 -4.50
CA PRO A 336 -39.54 -0.55 -4.45
C PRO A 336 -39.98 -0.40 -2.99
N TYR A 337 -40.82 0.58 -2.74
CA TYR A 337 -41.39 0.80 -1.41
C TYR A 337 -42.35 -0.33 -1.04
N THR A 338 -41.96 -1.21 -0.10
CA THR A 338 -42.86 -2.21 0.48
C THR A 338 -43.62 -1.58 1.65
N ALA A 339 -44.82 -1.08 1.37
CA ALA A 339 -45.73 -0.59 2.40
C ALA A 339 -46.32 -1.76 3.21
N GLU A 340 -45.52 -2.36 4.10
CA GLU A 340 -46.05 -3.23 5.17
C GLU A 340 -46.42 -2.43 6.44
N ALA A 341 -46.06 -1.14 6.49
CA ALA A 341 -46.50 -0.24 7.54
C ALA A 341 -47.99 0.07 7.36
N LYS A 342 -48.80 -0.38 8.32
CA LYS A 342 -50.27 -0.24 8.38
C LYS A 342 -50.79 1.20 8.29
N ASP A 343 -49.91 2.20 8.33
CA ASP A 343 -50.29 3.60 8.58
C ASP A 343 -50.29 4.51 7.34
N PHE A 344 -49.93 4.02 6.15
CA PHE A 344 -49.99 4.81 4.91
C PHE A 344 -50.75 4.10 3.79
N ALA A 345 -52.08 4.27 3.80
CA ALA A 345 -52.98 3.85 2.72
C ALA A 345 -52.90 4.74 1.47
N LEU A 346 -51.69 5.17 1.09
CA LEU A 346 -51.43 5.83 -0.19
C LEU A 346 -50.96 4.77 -1.20
N GLY A 347 -51.94 4.10 -1.79
CA GLY A 347 -51.88 3.56 -3.15
C GLY A 347 -50.88 2.42 -3.41
N ARG A 348 -51.44 1.22 -3.62
CA ARG A 348 -50.79 0.05 -4.27
C ARG A 348 -50.35 0.31 -5.73
N LEU A 349 -49.97 1.53 -6.12
CA LEU A 349 -49.86 1.94 -7.52
C LEU A 349 -48.45 2.31 -7.98
N ASN A 350 -47.48 2.54 -7.08
CA ASN A 350 -46.12 2.82 -7.51
C ASN A 350 -45.16 1.73 -7.03
N ARG A 351 -45.06 0.64 -7.80
CA ARG A 351 -43.90 -0.29 -7.79
C ARG A 351 -42.63 0.35 -8.35
N GLN A 352 -42.55 1.68 -8.37
CA GLN A 352 -41.36 2.36 -8.87
C GLN A 352 -40.25 2.22 -7.82
N PRO A 353 -39.03 1.85 -8.24
CA PRO A 353 -37.90 1.78 -7.32
C PRO A 353 -37.66 3.16 -6.72
N PHE A 354 -37.48 3.21 -5.39
CA PHE A 354 -37.06 4.43 -4.71
C PHE A 354 -35.54 4.37 -4.53
N PRO A 355 -34.75 5.10 -5.33
CA PRO A 355 -33.31 5.02 -5.28
C PRO A 355 -32.79 5.67 -4.00
N ILE A 356 -32.24 4.86 -3.09
CA ILE A 356 -31.55 5.33 -1.88
C ILE A 356 -30.05 5.14 -2.08
N LYS A 357 -29.27 6.20 -1.83
CA LYS A 357 -27.82 6.11 -1.75
C LYS A 357 -27.37 6.16 -0.29
N VAL A 358 -26.76 5.09 0.19
CA VAL A 358 -26.13 5.00 1.52
C VAL A 358 -24.63 5.00 1.33
N VAL A 359 -23.92 5.90 2.01
CA VAL A 359 -22.46 6.00 1.94
C VAL A 359 -21.90 5.75 3.34
N PHE A 360 -21.06 4.72 3.46
CA PHE A 360 -20.30 4.44 4.67
C PHE A 360 -18.89 4.97 4.50
N GLU A 361 -18.40 5.76 5.46
CA GLU A 361 -17.03 6.29 5.48
C GLU A 361 -16.41 6.10 6.87
N GLY A 362 -15.12 5.74 6.92
CA GLY A 362 -14.38 5.55 8.16
C GLY A 362 -12.97 5.00 7.95
N SER A 363 -12.28 4.66 9.03
CA SER A 363 -10.97 4.00 8.96
C SER A 363 -11.07 2.55 8.49
N ASN A 364 -12.12 1.83 8.94
CA ASN A 364 -12.47 0.49 8.50
C ASN A 364 -14.00 0.31 8.57
N VAL A 365 -14.68 0.43 7.43
CA VAL A 365 -16.13 0.26 7.31
C VAL A 365 -16.54 -1.17 7.67
N ILE A 366 -15.81 -2.19 7.22
CA ILE A 366 -16.18 -3.59 7.44
C ILE A 366 -16.14 -3.93 8.94
N GLU A 367 -15.07 -3.54 9.63
CA GLU A 367 -14.96 -3.74 11.09
C GLU A 367 -15.97 -2.86 11.84
N GLY A 368 -16.23 -1.64 11.35
CA GLY A 368 -17.26 -0.77 11.92
C GLY A 368 -18.65 -1.42 11.88
N VAL A 369 -19.04 -1.96 10.72
CA VAL A 369 -20.30 -2.68 10.52
C VAL A 369 -20.39 -3.92 11.42
N LYS A 370 -19.30 -4.70 11.52
CA LYS A 370 -19.18 -5.83 12.43
C LYS A 370 -19.41 -5.43 13.90
N ASN A 371 -18.93 -4.26 14.32
CA ASN A 371 -19.05 -3.75 15.68
C ASN A 371 -20.42 -3.15 16.02
N LEU A 372 -21.28 -2.84 15.05
CA LEU A 372 -22.64 -2.35 15.33
C LEU A 372 -23.55 -3.40 15.97
N ILE A 373 -23.35 -4.68 15.65
CA ILE A 373 -24.12 -5.80 16.19
C ILE A 373 -23.86 -6.00 17.70
N PRO A 374 -22.61 -6.13 18.18
CA PRO A 374 -22.36 -6.24 19.60
C PRO A 374 -22.73 -4.94 20.34
N LEU A 375 -22.63 -3.76 19.74
CA LEU A 375 -23.11 -2.54 20.41
C LEU A 375 -24.64 -2.44 20.50
N GLY A 376 -25.38 -3.35 19.85
CA GLY A 376 -26.84 -3.35 19.84
C GLY A 376 -27.47 -2.23 19.00
N VAL A 377 -26.67 -1.53 18.20
CA VAL A 377 -27.14 -0.49 17.27
C VAL A 377 -27.78 -1.12 16.03
N ALA A 378 -27.23 -2.25 15.58
CA ALA A 378 -27.76 -3.02 14.46
C ALA A 378 -28.55 -4.25 14.93
N THR A 379 -29.49 -4.70 14.11
CA THR A 379 -30.22 -5.95 14.32
C THR A 379 -29.31 -7.17 14.18
N GLU A 380 -29.67 -8.28 14.83
CA GLU A 380 -28.90 -9.53 14.76
C GLU A 380 -28.82 -10.10 13.34
N ALA A 381 -29.90 -9.98 12.56
CA ALA A 381 -29.95 -10.42 11.16
C ALA A 381 -29.64 -9.24 10.24
N MET A 382 -28.38 -9.09 9.87
CA MET A 382 -27.93 -8.11 8.89
C MET A 382 -28.22 -8.58 7.45
N PRO A 383 -28.50 -7.67 6.51
CA PRO A 383 -28.59 -7.99 5.10
C PRO A 383 -27.30 -8.65 4.58
N LYS A 384 -27.44 -9.66 3.70
CA LYS A 384 -26.30 -10.42 3.16
C LYS A 384 -25.26 -9.55 2.46
N PHE A 385 -25.70 -8.50 1.76
CA PHE A 385 -24.77 -7.58 1.07
C PHE A 385 -23.87 -6.80 2.05
N LEU A 386 -24.26 -6.66 3.32
CA LEU A 386 -23.42 -6.05 4.36
C LEU A 386 -22.55 -7.09 5.08
N THR A 387 -23.03 -8.31 5.25
CA THR A 387 -22.22 -9.39 5.84
C THR A 387 -21.09 -9.78 4.90
N ASP A 388 -21.37 -9.89 3.61
CA ASP A 388 -20.46 -10.44 2.61
C ASP A 388 -19.52 -9.37 2.02
N LEU A 389 -19.52 -8.15 2.58
CA LEU A 389 -18.75 -7.00 2.09
C LEU A 389 -17.24 -7.30 1.96
N HIS A 390 -16.73 -8.14 2.86
CA HIS A 390 -15.35 -8.62 2.86
C HIS A 390 -15.02 -9.56 1.68
N SER A 391 -16.01 -10.23 1.10
CA SER A 391 -15.87 -11.13 -0.05
C SER A 391 -16.24 -10.48 -1.39
N MET A 392 -16.97 -9.36 -1.37
CA MET A 392 -17.38 -8.67 -2.59
C MET A 392 -16.23 -7.97 -3.31
N ALA A 393 -15.24 -7.49 -2.55
CA ALA A 393 -14.06 -6.77 -3.05
C ALA A 393 -14.38 -5.58 -3.96
N THR A 394 -15.42 -4.79 -3.61
CA THR A 394 -15.80 -3.55 -4.32
C THR A 394 -16.17 -2.44 -3.33
N ASN A 395 -15.99 -1.17 -3.72
CA ASN A 395 -16.52 -0.03 -2.95
C ASN A 395 -17.96 0.29 -3.33
N LYS A 396 -18.40 -0.07 -4.54
CA LYS A 396 -19.73 0.26 -5.05
C LYS A 396 -20.58 -0.98 -5.14
N LEU A 397 -21.77 -0.89 -4.55
CA LEU A 397 -22.78 -1.93 -4.58
C LEU A 397 -24.09 -1.34 -5.09
N THR A 398 -24.74 -2.06 -5.98
CA THR A 398 -26.12 -1.78 -6.38
C THR A 398 -26.99 -2.96 -5.97
N VAL A 399 -28.06 -2.69 -5.24
CA VAL A 399 -29.00 -3.70 -4.74
C VAL A 399 -30.35 -3.43 -5.36
N ASP A 400 -30.75 -4.33 -6.26
CA ASP A 400 -32.01 -4.29 -7.00
C ASP A 400 -32.85 -5.52 -6.61
N LEU A 401 -34.16 -5.50 -6.84
CA LEU A 401 -34.98 -6.71 -6.68
C LEU A 401 -34.84 -7.60 -7.93
N ASP A 402 -34.68 -8.91 -7.72
CA ASP A 402 -34.76 -9.88 -8.81
C ASP A 402 -36.22 -10.05 -9.24
N GLU A 403 -36.55 -9.60 -10.45
CA GLU A 403 -37.91 -9.68 -11.01
C GLU A 403 -38.39 -11.13 -11.20
N GLU A 404 -37.47 -12.09 -11.37
CA GLU A 404 -37.80 -13.50 -11.61
C GLU A 404 -38.23 -14.27 -10.34
N ASN A 405 -37.78 -13.83 -9.16
CA ASN A 405 -38.02 -14.56 -7.90
C ASN A 405 -38.80 -13.76 -6.84
N GLY A 406 -39.11 -12.48 -7.09
CA GLY A 406 -40.00 -11.64 -6.26
C GLY A 406 -39.53 -11.31 -4.84
N ASN A 407 -38.63 -12.11 -4.26
CA ASN A 407 -38.13 -12.03 -2.89
C ASN A 407 -36.59 -12.04 -2.78
N THR A 408 -35.88 -12.21 -3.90
CA THR A 408 -34.41 -12.28 -3.90
C THR A 408 -33.83 -10.92 -4.26
N GLN A 409 -32.81 -10.45 -3.54
CA GLN A 409 -32.08 -9.23 -3.87
C GLN A 409 -30.97 -9.59 -4.86
N ARG A 410 -30.96 -8.96 -6.04
CA ARG A 410 -29.85 -9.04 -6.99
C ARG A 410 -28.83 -7.99 -6.59
N ILE A 411 -27.62 -8.46 -6.28
CA ILE A 411 -26.51 -7.57 -5.92
C ILE A 411 -25.58 -7.47 -7.12
N THR A 412 -25.48 -6.27 -7.68
CA THR A 412 -24.58 -5.99 -8.81
C THR A 412 -23.38 -5.19 -8.30
N LYS A 413 -22.18 -5.67 -8.65
CA LYS A 413 -20.92 -4.93 -8.47
C LYS A 413 -20.93 -3.79 -9.49
N GLY A 414 -20.79 -2.55 -9.02
CA GLY A 414 -20.86 -1.35 -9.87
C GLY A 414 -19.53 -0.67 -10.07
#